data_AF-A0A6C0IQB0-F1
#
_entry.id   AF-A0A6C0IQB0-F1
#
_cell.length_a   1.000
_cell.length_b   1.000
_cell.length_c   1.000
_cell.angle_alpha   90.00
_cell.angle_beta   90.00
_cell.angle_gamma   90.00
#
_symmetry.space_group_name_H-M   'P 1'
#
loop_
_entity.id
_entity.type
_entity.pdbx_description
1 polymer ?
#
loop_
_entity_poly.entity_id
_entity_poly.type
_entity_poly.pdbx_seq_one_letter_code
_entity_poly.pdbx_strand_id
1 'polypeptide(L)'
;MSQTIEIDIPSDLKVDKPRVQKMIFIMNALEQGWSVKKTDDSYVFMKKHENRREVFQENYLETFVSSNFSTNILFSDFEKTD
;
A
#
# COMPACT_ATOMS: atom_id res chain seq x y z
N MET A 1 -15.41 -15.47 -16.31
CA MET A 1 -14.33 -16.48 -16.44
C MET A 1 -13.14 -15.93 -15.67
N SER A 2 -12.91 -16.38 -14.44
CA SER A 2 -11.71 -16.00 -13.69
C SER A 2 -10.57 -16.90 -14.17
N GLN A 3 -9.49 -16.32 -14.67
CA GLN A 3 -8.29 -17.07 -15.05
C GLN A 3 -7.40 -17.18 -13.82
N THR A 4 -7.03 -18.41 -13.46
CA THR A 4 -6.01 -18.65 -12.44
C THR A 4 -4.65 -18.47 -13.10
N ILE A 5 -3.85 -17.56 -12.58
CA ILE A 5 -2.47 -17.35 -13.00
C ILE A 5 -1.59 -17.90 -11.89
N GLU A 6 -0.76 -18.90 -12.19
CA GLU A 6 0.30 -19.33 -11.28
C GLU A 6 1.47 -18.34 -11.40
N ILE A 7 1.81 -17.70 -10.29
CA ILE A 7 2.93 -16.77 -10.19
C ILE A 7 3.96 -17.41 -9.28
N ASP A 8 5.11 -17.78 -9.84
CA ASP A 8 6.27 -18.24 -9.07
C ASP A 8 7.02 -17.02 -8.51
N ILE A 9 7.10 -16.91 -7.18
CA ILE A 9 7.78 -15.79 -6.51
C ILE A 9 9.19 -16.28 -6.11
N PRO A 10 10.26 -15.68 -6.67
CA PRO A 10 11.62 -16.07 -6.34
C PRO A 10 11.90 -15.91 -4.84
N SER A 11 12.54 -16.91 -4.24
CA SER A 11 12.89 -16.90 -2.82
C SER A 11 13.96 -15.84 -2.46
N ASP A 12 14.68 -15.33 -3.44
CA ASP A 12 15.69 -14.28 -3.31
C ASP A 12 15.21 -12.90 -3.76
N LEU A 13 13.89 -12.72 -3.94
CA LEU A 13 13.31 -11.44 -4.34
C LEU A 13 13.68 -10.33 -3.34
N LYS A 14 14.53 -9.41 -3.79
CA LYS A 14 14.90 -8.21 -3.03
C LYS A 14 13.91 -7.09 -3.33
N VAL A 15 12.91 -6.94 -2.46
CA VAL A 15 12.03 -5.77 -2.46
C VAL A 15 12.55 -4.77 -1.44
N ASP A 16 12.64 -3.50 -1.83
CA ASP A 16 13.01 -2.43 -0.93
C ASP A 16 11.87 -2.14 0.07
N LYS A 17 12.24 -1.87 1.32
CA LYS A 17 11.29 -1.57 2.40
C LYS A 17 10.30 -0.43 2.03
N PRO A 18 10.73 0.71 1.46
CA PRO A 18 9.82 1.80 1.11
C PRO A 18 8.71 1.37 0.14
N ARG A 19 9.04 0.54 -0.85
CA ARG A 19 8.06 0.00 -1.80
C ARG A 19 7.02 -0.89 -1.14
N VAL A 20 7.43 -1.79 -0.23
CA VAL A 20 6.50 -2.65 0.52
C VAL A 20 5.57 -1.79 1.38
N GLN A 21 6.11 -0.83 2.12
CA GLN A 21 5.28 0.02 2.98
C GLN A 21 4.29 0.87 2.14
N LYS A 22 4.70 1.37 0.97
CA LYS A 22 3.81 2.07 0.04
C LYS A 22 2.66 1.17 -0.44
N MET A 23 2.95 -0.08 -0.80
CA MET A 23 1.91 -1.06 -1.20
C MET A 23 0.89 -1.28 -0.08
N ILE A 24 1.38 -1.45 1.15
CA ILE A 24 0.54 -1.67 2.33
C ILE A 24 -0.34 -0.44 2.61
N PHE A 25 0.24 0.77 2.54
CA PHE A 25 -0.51 2.00 2.73
C PHE A 25 -1.66 2.15 1.71
N ILE A 26 -1.38 1.87 0.43
CA ILE A 26 -2.39 1.89 -0.62
C ILE A 26 -3.46 0.83 -0.34
N MET A 27 -3.07 -0.39 0.02
CA MET A 27 -4.02 -1.47 0.32
C MET A 27 -4.95 -1.09 1.47
N ASN A 28 -4.42 -0.54 2.56
CA ASN A 28 -5.21 -0.10 3.71
C ASN A 28 -6.23 0.99 3.33
N ALA A 29 -5.87 1.90 2.43
CA ALA A 29 -6.80 2.91 1.95
C ALA A 29 -7.92 2.28 1.12
N LEU A 30 -7.60 1.31 0.26
CA LEU A 30 -8.60 0.58 -0.54
C LEU A 30 -9.60 -0.16 0.36
N GLU A 31 -9.13 -0.86 1.40
CA GLU A 31 -9.98 -1.55 2.39
C GLU A 31 -10.91 -0.59 3.16
N GLN A 32 -10.48 0.66 3.36
CA GLN A 32 -11.30 1.70 3.98
C GLN A 32 -12.25 2.42 2.99
N GLY A 33 -12.36 1.92 1.76
CA GLY A 33 -13.26 2.46 0.74
C GLY A 33 -12.74 3.70 0.02
N TRP A 34 -11.43 3.96 0.06
CA TRP A 34 -10.81 4.95 -0.81
C TRP A 34 -10.60 4.38 -2.22
N SER A 35 -10.65 5.25 -3.21
CA SER A 35 -10.11 5.01 -4.55
C SER A 35 -8.75 5.67 -4.66
N VAL A 36 -7.76 4.95 -5.19
CA VAL A 36 -6.39 5.48 -5.37
C VAL A 36 -6.05 5.52 -6.86
N LYS A 37 -5.63 6.69 -7.35
CA LYS A 37 -5.17 6.88 -8.73
C LYS A 37 -3.73 7.38 -8.73
N LYS A 38 -2.80 6.64 -9.35
CA LYS A 38 -1.46 7.15 -9.66
C LYS A 38 -1.56 8.12 -10.85
N THR A 39 -1.00 9.32 -10.71
CA THR A 39 -0.93 10.34 -11.77
C THR A 39 0.45 10.97 -11.72
N ASP A 40 1.26 10.75 -12.75
CA ASP A 40 2.66 11.18 -12.82
C ASP A 40 3.41 10.79 -11.53
N ASP A 41 4.02 11.77 -10.85
CA ASP A 41 4.77 11.61 -9.60
C ASP A 41 3.88 11.79 -8.36
N SER A 42 2.60 11.43 -8.45
CA SER A 42 1.64 11.59 -7.35
C SER A 42 0.61 10.47 -7.26
N TYR A 43 0.02 10.35 -6.08
CA TYR A 43 -1.12 9.49 -5.80
C TYR A 43 -2.29 10.34 -5.32
N VAL A 44 -3.44 10.17 -5.98
CA VAL A 44 -4.70 10.84 -5.65
C VAL A 44 -5.62 9.84 -4.95
N PHE A 45 -5.90 10.09 -3.69
CA PHE A 45 -6.83 9.32 -2.87
C PHE A 45 -8.18 10.04 -2.85
N MET A 46 -9.27 9.33 -3.14
CA MET A 46 -10.62 9.88 -3.16
C MET A 46 -11.59 8.99 -2.38
N LYS A 47 -12.43 9.58 -1.54
CA LYS A 47 -13.48 8.87 -0.80
C LYS A 47 -14.83 9.50 -1.13
N LYS A 48 -15.54 8.89 -2.08
CA LYS A 48 -16.73 9.46 -2.74
C LYS A 48 -17.85 9.82 -1.76
N HIS A 49 -18.08 8.98 -0.76
CA HIS A 49 -19.15 9.19 0.21
C HIS A 49 -18.82 10.26 1.27
N GLU A 50 -17.56 10.68 1.38
CA GLU A 50 -17.11 11.74 2.30
C GLU A 50 -16.71 13.03 1.56
N ASN A 51 -16.80 13.06 0.22
CA ASN A 51 -16.25 14.15 -0.63
C ASN A 51 -14.80 14.52 -0.29
N ARG A 52 -13.99 13.56 0.19
CA ARG A 52 -12.58 13.77 0.52
C ARG A 52 -11.68 13.46 -0.66
N ARG A 53 -10.65 14.30 -0.82
CA ARG A 53 -9.59 14.15 -1.83
C ARG A 53 -8.26 14.54 -1.21
N GLU A 54 -7.30 13.63 -1.28
CA GLU A 54 -5.93 13.85 -0.80
C GLU A 54 -4.96 13.56 -1.94
N VAL A 55 -3.92 14.39 -2.08
CA VAL A 55 -2.90 14.25 -3.12
C VAL A 55 -1.55 14.15 -2.44
N PHE A 56 -0.87 13.03 -2.65
CA PHE A 56 0.46 12.79 -2.11
C PHE A 56 1.46 12.73 -3.25
N GLN A 57 2.50 13.57 -3.20
CA GLN A 57 3.67 13.40 -4.06
C GLN A 57 4.34 12.06 -3.73
N GLU A 58 4.86 11.35 -4.73
CA GLU A 58 5.39 10.00 -4.55
C GLU A 58 6.57 9.96 -3.56
N ASN A 59 7.49 10.92 -3.66
CA ASN A 59 8.61 11.06 -2.72
C ASN A 59 8.16 11.39 -1.28
N TYR A 60 7.14 12.24 -1.15
CA TYR A 60 6.56 12.59 0.14
C TYR A 60 5.84 11.39 0.75
N LEU A 61 5.08 10.63 -0.06
CA LEU A 61 4.38 9.44 0.38
C LEU A 61 5.38 8.38 0.89
N GLU A 62 6.46 8.14 0.15
CA GLU A 62 7.53 7.24 0.58
C GLU A 62 8.15 7.67 1.90
N THR A 63 8.46 8.96 2.05
CA THR A 63 9.06 9.50 3.28
C THR A 63 8.08 9.45 4.45
N PHE A 64 6.82 9.84 4.23
CA PHE A 64 5.75 9.84 5.22
C PHE A 64 5.48 8.43 5.73
N VAL A 65 5.29 7.49 4.81
CA VAL A 65 5.08 6.08 5.16
C VAL A 65 6.32 5.51 5.85
N SER A 66 7.53 5.78 5.37
CA SER A 66 8.75 5.30 6.02
C SER A 66 8.92 5.83 7.45
N SER A 67 8.49 7.06 7.72
CA SER A 67 8.62 7.73 9.02
C SER A 67 7.46 7.47 9.99
N ASN A 68 6.26 7.14 9.49
CA ASN A 68 5.05 6.96 10.31
C ASN A 68 4.59 5.50 10.39
N PHE A 69 5.11 4.61 9.54
CA PHE A 69 4.68 3.22 9.49
C PHE A 69 5.64 2.32 10.29
N SER A 70 5.30 2.07 11.54
CA SER A 70 5.98 1.09 12.40
C SER A 70 5.81 -0.32 11.81
N THR A 71 6.90 -0.96 11.38
CA THR A 71 6.88 -2.33 10.82
C THR A 71 6.31 -3.37 11.80
N ASN A 72 6.26 -3.03 13.09
CA ASN A 72 5.73 -3.87 14.17
C ASN A 72 4.23 -4.19 14.01
N ILE A 73 3.45 -3.34 13.34
CA ILE A 73 2.00 -3.55 13.14
C ILE A 73 1.75 -4.69 12.13
N LEU A 74 2.67 -4.91 11.18
CA LEU A 74 2.48 -5.90 10.13
C LEU A 74 2.76 -7.32 10.61
N PHE A 75 3.81 -7.52 11.39
CA PHE A 75 4.19 -8.86 11.83
C PHE A 75 3.29 -9.39 12.96
N SER A 76 2.63 -8.52 13.72
CA SER A 76 1.72 -8.95 14.79
C SER A 76 0.46 -9.66 14.31
N ASP A 77 0.07 -9.47 13.05
CA ASP A 77 -1.11 -10.13 12.47
C ASP A 77 -0.75 -11.45 11.77
N PHE A 78 0.50 -11.61 11.32
CA PHE A 78 1.00 -12.88 10.81
C PHE A 78 1.40 -13.88 11.91
N GLU A 79 1.82 -13.39 13.08
CA GLU A 79 2.16 -14.24 14.25
C GLU A 79 0.92 -14.75 15.04
N LYS A 80 -0.30 -14.31 14.71
CA LYS A 80 -1.54 -14.76 15.39
C LYS A 80 -2.21 -15.97 14.72
N THR A 81 -1.54 -16.59 13.75
CA THR A 81 -2.03 -17.80 13.09
C THR A 81 -1.26 -19.00 13.62
N ASP A 82 -1.54 -19.37 14.87
CA ASP A 82 -1.33 -20.71 15.45
C ASP A 82 -2.69 -21.29 15.87
#